data_AF-A0A8H7F3T9-F1
#
_entry.id   AF-A0A8H7F3T9-F1
#
_cell.length_a   1.000
_cell.length_b   1.000
_cell.length_c   1.000
_cell.angle_alpha   90.00
_cell.angle_beta   90.00
_cell.angle_gamma   90.00
#
_symmetry.space_group_name_H-M   'P 1'
#
loop_
_entity.id
_entity.type
_entity.pdbx_description
1 polymer ?
#
loop_
_entity_poly.entity_id
_entity_poly.type
_entity_poly.pdbx_seq_one_letter_code
_entity_poly.pdbx_strand_id
1 'polypeptide(L)'
;MNEWTSAKYGWQRPCDFLLRLSIGLTGLSGIYWRTSQTHVRPLLSTLTFTHGSHDDVEGSQPKTPTLVDFKIRWVHLLLGCTILLPWNVMITAMPYFFERVAGSGIEHTFASYLSISCTTSNFMFLAHATLTSKHASPARRARGAIISIGILTFLLVLSTFFTMPPRLFFLFVLVNAAAQSAAGSYLQTAVIAVASLLGPATVQALMAGQAVIAVAVSGVQVVSAVASTWGKSESSSASDGTAEERSAFFFFTLSTLFVLASAVAHHWLINTSTYKAVAAPLEQHSTKVSHSSTDPTSESLLPRGKSEADDDWRQAVRLAKANVTYEIAVSYVFVVTLAIFPPITASVLPVNPETHPLIFTCIHFLVFNIGDLLGRYNCSFPFFLIWCRKRLLVLSLARTLFIPLFLMCNVQRPSMMHSTPIINSDFMFMFILLLFGWSNGYLSSMCMMSAPSVEHNPNLQGHEDVDVAATVANFSLVGGLVLGSAASFAVKSTVCQCNPFTA
;
A
#
# COMPACT_ATOMS: atom_id res chain seq x y z
N MET A 1 -46.98 10.92 27.38
CA MET A 1 -46.95 12.39 27.51
C MET A 1 -45.55 12.75 28.01
N ASN A 2 -44.72 13.25 27.08
CA ASN A 2 -43.62 14.24 27.18
C ASN A 2 -42.73 14.25 28.44
N GLU A 3 -41.42 14.53 28.46
CA GLU A 3 -40.33 14.82 27.51
C GLU A 3 -39.05 14.90 28.40
N TRP A 4 -37.91 14.45 27.87
CA TRP A 4 -36.54 15.01 27.96
C TRP A 4 -35.93 15.68 29.21
N THR A 5 -34.72 15.23 29.59
CA THR A 5 -33.40 15.93 29.48
C THR A 5 -32.34 15.10 30.24
N SER A 6 -31.41 14.38 29.59
CA SER A 6 -30.15 14.79 28.97
C SER A 6 -29.17 15.54 29.88
N ALA A 7 -28.18 14.81 30.42
CA ALA A 7 -26.92 15.36 30.93
C ALA A 7 -25.75 14.44 30.52
N LYS A 8 -25.19 14.68 29.33
CA LYS A 8 -23.85 14.23 28.91
C LYS A 8 -23.05 15.47 28.49
N TYR A 9 -22.11 15.89 29.32
CA TYR A 9 -21.00 16.80 29.00
C TYR A 9 -19.82 16.36 29.89
N GLY A 10 -18.56 16.31 29.46
CA GLY A 10 -17.98 16.58 28.16
C GLY A 10 -16.50 16.17 28.17
N TRP A 11 -16.06 15.52 27.09
CA TRP A 11 -14.66 15.32 26.73
C TRP A 11 -14.56 15.57 25.24
N GLN A 12 -14.53 16.84 24.82
CA GLN A 12 -14.60 17.18 23.40
C GLN A 12 -13.62 18.26 22.94
N ARG A 13 -12.62 18.64 23.74
CA ARG A 13 -11.59 19.59 23.29
C ARG A 13 -10.19 19.32 23.85
N PRO A 14 -9.36 18.50 23.17
CA PRO A 14 -7.90 18.67 23.26
C PRO A 14 -7.26 19.09 21.92
N CYS A 15 -8.00 19.10 20.81
CA CYS A 15 -7.40 19.30 19.48
C CYS A 15 -7.13 20.78 19.12
N ASP A 16 -7.92 21.72 19.61
CA ASP A 16 -7.74 23.15 19.28
C ASP A 16 -6.76 23.88 20.21
N PHE A 17 -6.43 23.29 21.37
CA PHE A 17 -5.57 23.95 22.37
C PHE A 17 -4.07 23.84 22.03
N LEU A 18 -3.65 22.73 21.41
CA LEU A 18 -2.24 22.50 21.06
C LEU A 18 -1.79 23.19 19.76
N LEU A 19 -2.71 23.67 18.91
CA LEU A 19 -2.35 24.45 17.73
C LEU A 19 -1.99 25.91 18.08
N ARG A 20 -2.43 26.42 19.25
CA ARG A 20 -2.11 27.77 19.73
C ARG A 20 -0.76 27.86 20.47
N LEU A 21 -0.14 26.74 20.84
CA LEU A 21 1.16 26.71 21.50
C LEU A 21 2.36 26.68 20.54
N SER A 22 2.14 26.55 19.22
CA SER A 22 3.22 26.60 18.23
C SER A 22 3.56 28.03 17.76
N ILE A 23 2.93 29.06 18.34
CA ILE A 23 3.19 30.48 18.08
C ILE A 23 3.31 31.20 19.44
N GLY A 24 4.47 31.13 20.07
CA GLY A 24 4.74 31.79 21.35
C GLY A 24 6.10 31.40 21.94
N LEU A 25 7.00 32.37 21.98
CA LEU A 25 8.41 32.28 22.42
C LEU A 25 8.62 31.88 23.89
N THR A 26 9.76 31.23 24.13
CA THR A 26 10.71 31.30 25.28
C THR A 26 10.17 31.37 26.72
N GLY A 27 10.66 30.43 27.56
CA GLY A 27 11.02 30.71 28.95
C GLY A 27 10.40 29.81 30.03
N LEU A 28 11.28 29.30 30.90
CA LEU A 28 11.07 28.86 32.29
C LEU A 28 10.68 27.38 32.56
N SER A 29 11.74 26.59 32.77
CA SER A 29 12.04 25.76 33.95
C SER A 29 10.91 25.12 34.78
N GLY A 30 10.94 23.77 34.81
CA GLY A 30 11.03 22.98 36.05
C GLY A 30 9.73 22.68 36.81
N ILE A 31 9.13 21.50 36.59
CA ILE A 31 8.23 20.86 37.57
C ILE A 31 8.46 19.34 37.58
N TYR A 32 8.71 18.83 38.79
CA TYR A 32 8.96 17.46 39.23
C TYR A 32 7.86 16.45 38.82
N TRP A 33 8.27 15.25 38.37
CA TRP A 33 7.43 14.06 38.31
C TRP A 33 7.58 13.22 39.58
N ARG A 34 6.49 13.02 40.33
CA ARG A 34 6.40 12.12 41.48
C ARG A 34 5.92 10.75 40.98
N THR A 35 6.76 9.74 41.16
CA THR A 35 6.49 8.33 40.89
C THR A 35 5.62 7.72 41.99
N SER A 36 4.64 6.88 41.61
CA SER A 36 4.00 5.94 42.52
C SER A 36 3.79 4.61 41.79
N GLN A 37 4.63 3.64 42.13
CA GLN A 37 4.44 2.21 41.88
C GLN A 37 3.43 1.67 42.90
N THR A 38 2.47 0.85 42.45
CA THR A 38 1.78 -0.08 43.35
C THR A 38 1.69 -1.46 42.72
N HIS A 39 2.29 -2.40 43.45
CA HIS A 39 2.33 -3.85 43.25
C HIS A 39 0.94 -4.48 43.20
N VAL A 40 0.79 -5.53 42.37
CA VAL A 40 -0.31 -6.50 42.45
C VAL A 40 0.29 -7.89 42.74
N ARG A 41 -0.14 -8.52 43.84
CA ARG A 41 0.03 -9.96 44.13
C ARG A 41 -1.30 -10.67 43.87
N PRO A 42 -1.30 -11.95 43.45
CA PRO A 42 -2.53 -12.72 43.22
C PRO A 42 -2.90 -13.54 44.48
N LEU A 43 -4.20 -13.71 44.72
CA LEU A 43 -4.73 -14.66 45.72
C LEU A 43 -5.84 -15.49 45.06
N LEU A 44 -5.54 -16.78 44.91
CA LEU A 44 -6.49 -17.85 44.64
C LEU A 44 -7.17 -18.23 45.96
N SER A 45 -8.50 -18.32 45.97
CA SER A 45 -9.21 -19.22 46.87
C SER A 45 -10.59 -19.59 46.31
N THR A 46 -10.73 -20.90 46.14
CA THR A 46 -11.91 -21.77 46.06
C THR A 46 -13.13 -21.27 46.85
N LEU A 47 -14.34 -21.42 46.30
CA LEU A 47 -15.56 -21.74 47.08
C LEU A 47 -16.67 -22.30 46.16
N THR A 48 -17.44 -23.19 46.77
CA THR A 48 -18.32 -24.23 46.23
C THR A 48 -19.78 -23.79 45.96
N PHE A 49 -20.46 -24.59 45.13
CA PHE A 49 -21.87 -24.65 44.75
C PHE A 49 -22.93 -24.19 45.79
N THR A 50 -23.95 -23.47 45.32
CA THR A 50 -25.36 -23.64 45.72
C THR A 50 -26.31 -23.38 44.54
N HIS A 51 -27.28 -24.28 44.39
CA HIS A 51 -28.34 -24.31 43.37
C HIS A 51 -29.40 -23.24 43.66
N GLY A 52 -29.85 -22.51 42.63
CA GLY A 52 -30.95 -21.54 42.72
C GLY A 52 -31.46 -21.17 41.33
N SER A 53 -32.60 -21.75 40.97
CA SER A 53 -33.36 -21.55 39.73
C SER A 53 -34.05 -20.19 39.69
N HIS A 54 -33.89 -19.42 38.60
CA HIS A 54 -34.89 -18.47 38.11
C HIS A 54 -34.54 -18.02 36.67
N ASP A 55 -35.56 -18.05 35.82
CA ASP A 55 -35.52 -17.80 34.37
C ASP A 55 -35.22 -16.33 33.97
N ASP A 56 -34.65 -16.21 32.77
CA ASP A 56 -34.71 -15.12 31.78
C ASP A 56 -34.40 -13.66 32.17
N VAL A 57 -33.20 -13.19 31.79
CA VAL A 57 -32.98 -12.03 30.89
C VAL A 57 -31.54 -12.15 30.35
N GLU A 58 -31.37 -12.69 29.15
CA GLU A 58 -30.07 -12.75 28.47
C GLU A 58 -29.72 -11.35 27.93
N GLY A 59 -29.20 -10.50 28.82
CA GLY A 59 -28.58 -9.25 28.48
C GLY A 59 -27.35 -9.51 27.61
N SER A 60 -27.36 -8.98 26.39
CA SER A 60 -26.23 -8.98 25.47
C SER A 60 -25.03 -8.29 26.13
N GLN A 61 -24.17 -9.11 26.73
CA GLN A 61 -22.84 -8.72 27.19
C GLN A 61 -22.12 -7.97 26.04
N PRO A 62 -21.50 -6.81 26.31
CA PRO A 62 -20.67 -6.16 25.30
C PRO A 62 -19.53 -7.13 24.96
N LYS A 63 -19.50 -7.60 23.71
CA LYS A 63 -18.41 -8.43 23.20
C LYS A 63 -17.10 -7.67 23.45
N THR A 64 -16.29 -8.18 24.38
CA THR A 64 -14.89 -7.80 24.53
C THR A 64 -14.24 -7.74 23.14
N PRO A 65 -13.44 -6.72 22.81
CA PRO A 65 -12.81 -6.63 21.50
C PRO A 65 -11.98 -7.88 21.31
N THR A 66 -12.42 -8.76 20.40
CA THR A 66 -11.70 -9.98 20.07
C THR A 66 -10.32 -9.55 19.61
N LEU A 67 -9.30 -9.80 20.44
CA LEU A 67 -7.91 -9.61 20.09
C LEU A 67 -7.70 -10.36 18.77
N VAL A 68 -7.58 -9.62 17.66
CA VAL A 68 -7.45 -10.24 16.34
C VAL A 68 -6.30 -11.20 16.39
N ASP A 69 -6.57 -12.48 16.10
CA ASP A 69 -5.59 -13.55 16.17
C ASP A 69 -4.34 -13.15 15.35
N PHE A 70 -3.17 -13.29 15.97
CA PHE A 70 -1.88 -13.09 15.35
C PHE A 70 -1.79 -13.81 14.00
N LYS A 71 -2.38 -15.00 13.88
CA LYS A 71 -2.46 -15.76 12.62
C LYS A 71 -3.16 -14.99 11.50
N ILE A 72 -4.27 -14.31 11.80
CA ILE A 72 -5.02 -13.52 10.82
C ILE A 72 -4.19 -12.34 10.33
N ARG A 73 -3.41 -11.71 11.23
CA ARG A 73 -2.50 -10.61 10.86
C ARG A 73 -1.39 -11.10 9.91
N TRP A 74 -0.82 -12.27 10.16
CA TRP A 74 0.17 -12.86 9.25
C TRP A 74 -0.39 -13.19 7.87
N VAL A 75 -1.62 -13.68 7.80
CA VAL A 75 -2.25 -13.92 6.49
C VAL A 75 -2.44 -12.60 5.73
N HIS A 76 -2.86 -11.53 6.40
CA HIS A 76 -2.98 -10.22 5.75
C HIS A 76 -1.62 -9.64 5.36
N LEU A 77 -0.58 -9.85 6.16
CA LEU A 77 0.79 -9.52 5.78
C LEU A 77 1.21 -10.27 4.51
N LEU A 78 0.96 -11.58 4.45
CA LEU A 78 1.26 -12.39 3.27
C LEU A 78 0.49 -11.89 2.04
N LEU A 79 -0.81 -11.61 2.17
CA LEU A 79 -1.63 -11.04 1.10
C LEU A 79 -1.13 -9.66 0.66
N GLY A 80 -0.59 -8.87 1.59
CA GLY A 80 0.08 -7.59 1.31
C GLY A 80 1.28 -7.77 0.41
N CYS A 81 2.12 -8.77 0.69
CA CYS A 81 3.21 -9.16 -0.20
C CYS A 81 2.68 -9.56 -1.58
N THR A 82 1.62 -10.38 -1.65
CA THR A 82 1.02 -10.85 -2.91
C THR A 82 0.51 -9.70 -3.79
N ILE A 83 -0.03 -8.63 -3.19
CA ILE A 83 -0.54 -7.47 -3.94
C ILE A 83 0.57 -6.75 -4.72
N LEU A 84 1.74 -6.55 -4.12
CA LEU A 84 2.85 -5.83 -4.76
C LEU A 84 3.86 -6.74 -5.47
N LEU A 85 3.81 -8.05 -5.22
CA LEU A 85 4.75 -9.00 -5.83
C LEU A 85 4.78 -8.91 -7.37
N PRO A 86 3.66 -8.87 -8.12
CA PRO A 86 3.70 -8.86 -9.58
C PRO A 86 4.51 -7.70 -10.14
N TRP A 87 4.28 -6.48 -9.66
CA TRP A 87 5.01 -5.30 -10.10
C TRP A 87 6.51 -5.38 -9.79
N ASN A 88 6.86 -5.86 -8.59
CA ASN A 88 8.24 -6.01 -8.17
C ASN A 88 9.00 -7.05 -9.01
N VAL A 89 8.33 -8.14 -9.39
CA VAL A 89 8.86 -9.18 -10.28
C VAL A 89 9.16 -8.61 -11.66
N MET A 90 8.25 -7.80 -12.20
CA MET A 90 8.45 -7.13 -13.50
C MET A 90 9.67 -6.21 -13.50
N ILE A 91 9.86 -5.40 -12.45
CA ILE A 91 11.03 -4.51 -12.36
C ILE A 91 12.33 -5.31 -12.25
N THR A 92 12.32 -6.39 -11.46
CA THR A 92 13.53 -7.20 -11.23
C THR A 92 13.95 -7.97 -12.47
N ALA A 93 13.01 -8.38 -13.30
CA ALA A 93 13.26 -9.10 -14.55
C ALA A 93 13.54 -8.18 -15.76
N MET A 94 13.70 -6.87 -15.54
CA MET A 94 14.02 -5.93 -16.62
C MET A 94 15.25 -6.30 -17.46
N PRO A 95 16.38 -6.78 -16.89
CA PRO A 95 17.52 -7.23 -17.68
C PRO A 95 17.16 -8.32 -18.69
N TYR A 96 16.42 -9.35 -18.24
CA TYR A 96 15.89 -10.40 -19.12
C TYR A 96 14.98 -9.85 -20.21
N PHE A 97 14.10 -8.90 -19.88
CA PHE A 97 13.23 -8.31 -20.89
C PHE A 97 13.99 -7.50 -21.94
N PHE A 98 14.99 -6.72 -21.52
CA PHE A 98 15.81 -5.93 -22.44
C PHE A 98 16.59 -6.81 -23.39
N GLU A 99 17.18 -7.89 -22.90
CA GLU A 99 17.88 -8.84 -23.74
C GLU A 99 16.97 -9.47 -24.81
N ARG A 100 15.76 -9.88 -24.43
CA ARG A 100 14.79 -10.48 -25.37
C ARG A 100 14.25 -9.50 -26.41
N VAL A 101 14.37 -8.19 -26.18
CA VAL A 101 13.99 -7.16 -27.16
C VAL A 101 15.19 -6.46 -27.78
N ALA A 102 16.42 -6.91 -27.51
CA ALA A 102 17.64 -6.28 -28.02
C ALA A 102 17.63 -6.18 -29.55
N GLY A 103 18.13 -5.07 -30.10
CA GLY A 103 18.25 -4.85 -31.55
C GLY A 103 16.94 -4.56 -32.28
N SER A 104 15.79 -4.51 -31.60
CA SER A 104 14.48 -4.27 -32.23
C SER A 104 14.04 -2.80 -32.27
N GLY A 105 14.85 -1.88 -31.72
CA GLY A 105 14.57 -0.43 -31.64
C GLY A 105 13.54 -0.01 -30.59
N ILE A 106 12.87 -0.97 -29.95
CA ILE A 106 11.86 -0.75 -28.88
C ILE A 106 12.43 -0.89 -27.46
N GLU A 107 13.71 -1.25 -27.32
CA GLU A 107 14.39 -1.47 -26.05
C GLU A 107 14.35 -0.22 -25.14
N HIS A 108 14.72 0.94 -25.68
CA HIS A 108 14.76 2.20 -24.93
C HIS A 108 13.39 2.69 -24.45
N THR A 109 12.30 2.26 -25.09
CA THR A 109 10.94 2.67 -24.72
C THR A 109 10.22 1.61 -23.87
N PHE A 110 10.82 0.42 -23.70
CA PHE A 110 10.19 -0.72 -23.04
C PHE A 110 9.72 -0.40 -21.61
N ALA A 111 10.61 0.14 -20.78
CA ALA A 111 10.32 0.48 -19.39
C ALA A 111 9.16 1.49 -19.27
N SER A 112 9.13 2.49 -20.15
CA SER A 112 8.09 3.52 -20.18
C SER A 112 6.73 2.92 -20.56
N TYR A 113 6.68 2.10 -21.61
CA TYR A 113 5.44 1.43 -22.01
C TYR A 113 4.94 0.46 -20.94
N LEU A 114 5.83 -0.29 -20.30
CA LEU A 114 5.49 -1.19 -19.20
C LEU A 114 4.87 -0.42 -18.03
N SER A 115 5.52 0.67 -17.60
CA SER A 115 5.04 1.50 -16.49
C SER A 115 3.68 2.15 -16.78
N ILE A 116 3.49 2.74 -17.96
CA ILE A 116 2.22 3.37 -18.36
C ILE A 116 1.10 2.33 -18.45
N SER A 117 1.38 1.15 -19.03
CA SER A 117 0.40 0.07 -19.17
C SER A 117 -0.08 -0.44 -17.82
N CYS A 118 0.85 -0.72 -16.90
CA CYS A 118 0.52 -1.15 -15.53
C CYS A 118 -0.24 -0.07 -14.76
N THR A 119 0.22 1.18 -14.81
CA THR A 119 -0.39 2.29 -14.05
C THR A 119 -1.81 2.59 -14.55
N THR A 120 -2.01 2.64 -15.86
CA THR A 120 -3.34 2.87 -16.47
C THR A 120 -4.28 1.73 -16.15
N SER A 121 -3.82 0.47 -16.31
CA SER A 121 -4.61 -0.70 -15.95
C SER A 121 -5.00 -0.69 -14.47
N ASN A 122 -4.03 -0.49 -13.58
CA ASN A 122 -4.26 -0.45 -12.14
C ASN A 122 -5.30 0.64 -11.76
N PHE A 123 -5.17 1.85 -12.29
CA PHE A 123 -6.11 2.92 -11.95
C PHE A 123 -7.54 2.63 -12.44
N MET A 124 -7.70 2.20 -13.69
CA MET A 124 -9.01 1.93 -14.28
C MET A 124 -9.71 0.74 -13.61
N PHE A 125 -9.00 -0.36 -13.40
CA PHE A 125 -9.56 -1.54 -12.76
C PHE A 125 -9.78 -1.34 -11.26
N LEU A 126 -8.97 -0.51 -10.60
CA LEU A 126 -9.23 -0.15 -9.21
C LEU A 126 -10.46 0.74 -9.05
N ALA A 127 -10.68 1.70 -9.96
CA ALA A 127 -11.91 2.48 -9.99
C ALA A 127 -13.12 1.55 -10.09
N HIS A 128 -13.08 0.62 -11.05
CA HIS A 128 -14.14 -0.38 -11.23
C HIS A 128 -14.29 -1.31 -10.01
N ALA A 129 -13.20 -1.80 -9.44
CA ALA A 129 -13.21 -2.67 -8.25
C ALA A 129 -13.78 -1.96 -7.02
N THR A 130 -13.55 -0.66 -6.88
CA THR A 130 -14.08 0.18 -5.79
C THR A 130 -15.60 0.33 -5.94
N LEU A 131 -16.08 0.64 -7.15
CA LEU A 131 -17.51 0.77 -7.44
C LEU A 131 -18.29 -0.54 -7.26
N THR A 132 -17.67 -1.67 -7.62
CA THR A 132 -18.31 -3.00 -7.53
C THR A 132 -18.07 -3.71 -6.19
N SER A 133 -17.38 -3.06 -5.25
CA SER A 133 -16.92 -3.69 -4.01
C SER A 133 -18.04 -4.22 -3.12
N LYS A 134 -19.21 -3.56 -3.11
CA LYS A 134 -20.38 -3.94 -2.33
C LYS A 134 -21.13 -5.15 -2.88
N HIS A 135 -21.24 -5.25 -4.20
CA HIS A 135 -22.00 -6.31 -4.86
C HIS A 135 -21.17 -7.58 -5.06
N ALA A 136 -19.85 -7.50 -4.97
CA ALA A 136 -18.95 -8.62 -5.14
C ALA A 136 -18.53 -9.23 -3.81
N SER A 137 -18.76 -10.55 -3.66
CA SER A 137 -18.15 -11.36 -2.59
C SER A 137 -16.64 -11.10 -2.48
N PRO A 138 -16.15 -10.57 -1.33
CA PRO A 138 -14.73 -10.36 -1.12
C PRO A 138 -13.92 -11.65 -1.25
N ALA A 139 -14.43 -12.77 -0.72
CA ALA A 139 -13.76 -14.08 -0.83
C ALA A 139 -13.62 -14.54 -2.29
N ARG A 140 -14.69 -14.43 -3.09
CA ARG A 140 -14.68 -14.86 -4.49
C ARG A 140 -13.76 -13.97 -5.32
N ARG A 141 -13.83 -12.66 -5.10
CA ARG A 141 -13.01 -11.66 -5.79
C ARG A 141 -11.52 -11.86 -5.48
N ALA A 142 -11.15 -11.97 -4.20
CA ALA A 142 -9.77 -12.21 -3.80
C ALA A 142 -9.24 -13.54 -4.35
N ARG A 143 -10.03 -14.62 -4.26
CA ARG A 143 -9.63 -15.94 -4.79
C ARG A 143 -9.41 -15.91 -6.30
N GLY A 144 -10.36 -15.34 -7.05
CA GLY A 144 -10.24 -15.19 -8.51
C GLY A 144 -8.99 -14.40 -8.89
N ALA A 145 -8.75 -13.27 -8.22
CA ALA A 145 -7.58 -12.44 -8.46
C ALA A 145 -6.25 -13.15 -8.15
N ILE A 146 -6.16 -13.88 -7.02
CA ILE A 146 -4.96 -14.66 -6.67
C ILE A 146 -4.69 -15.74 -7.73
N ILE A 147 -5.71 -16.45 -8.19
CA ILE A 147 -5.60 -17.46 -9.24
C ILE A 147 -5.12 -16.81 -10.55
N SER A 148 -5.72 -15.68 -10.96
CA SER A 148 -5.30 -14.94 -12.15
C SER A 148 -3.84 -14.49 -12.06
N ILE A 149 -3.40 -13.93 -10.93
CA ILE A 149 -2.00 -13.55 -10.72
C ILE A 149 -1.09 -14.77 -10.81
N GLY A 150 -1.49 -15.91 -10.24
CA GLY A 150 -0.73 -17.16 -10.30
C GLY A 150 -0.54 -17.65 -11.73
N ILE A 151 -1.61 -17.67 -12.54
CA ILE A 151 -1.56 -18.05 -13.96
C ILE A 151 -0.66 -17.09 -14.74
N LEU A 152 -0.83 -15.78 -14.57
CA LEU A 152 -0.06 -14.77 -15.30
C LEU A 152 1.45 -14.83 -14.96
N THR A 153 1.78 -15.08 -13.69
CA THR A 153 3.17 -15.27 -13.26
C THR A 153 3.75 -16.57 -13.80
N PHE A 154 2.96 -17.64 -13.85
CA PHE A 154 3.35 -18.90 -14.47
C PHE A 154 3.59 -18.74 -15.98
N LEU A 155 2.81 -17.92 -16.68
CA LEU A 155 3.07 -17.60 -18.09
C LEU A 155 4.43 -16.89 -18.29
N LEU A 156 4.88 -16.08 -17.33
CA LEU A 156 6.23 -15.50 -17.36
C LEU A 156 7.31 -16.57 -17.20
N VAL A 157 7.10 -17.57 -16.32
CA VAL A 157 7.98 -18.76 -16.24
C VAL A 157 8.05 -19.46 -17.59
N LEU A 158 6.90 -19.68 -18.23
CA LEU A 158 6.84 -20.35 -19.53
C LEU A 158 7.61 -19.57 -20.61
N SER A 159 7.59 -18.23 -20.54
CA SER A 159 8.30 -17.37 -21.49
C SER A 159 9.82 -17.57 -21.50
N THR A 160 10.42 -18.05 -20.39
CA THR A 160 11.86 -18.29 -20.34
C THR A 160 12.28 -19.52 -21.14
N PHE A 161 11.36 -20.43 -21.45
CA PHE A 161 11.63 -21.62 -22.26
C PHE A 161 11.44 -21.40 -23.77
N PHE A 162 10.68 -20.38 -24.16
CA PHE A 162 10.34 -20.13 -25.56
C PHE A 162 10.96 -18.84 -26.08
N THR A 163 11.55 -18.90 -27.28
CA THR A 163 12.05 -17.73 -28.00
C THR A 163 10.96 -17.20 -28.94
N MET A 164 10.41 -16.03 -28.61
CA MET A 164 9.44 -15.32 -29.44
C MET A 164 10.12 -14.19 -30.23
N PRO A 165 9.57 -13.78 -31.39
CA PRO A 165 10.00 -12.56 -32.07
C PRO A 165 9.91 -11.34 -31.12
N PRO A 166 10.88 -10.40 -31.14
CA PRO A 166 10.95 -9.29 -30.17
C PRO A 166 9.65 -8.49 -29.99
N ARG A 167 8.93 -8.21 -31.09
CA ARG A 167 7.66 -7.46 -31.04
C ARG A 167 6.53 -8.24 -30.36
N LEU A 168 6.47 -9.55 -30.56
CA LEU A 168 5.48 -10.41 -29.93
C LEU A 168 5.79 -10.61 -28.45
N PHE A 169 7.06 -10.79 -28.11
CA PHE A 169 7.51 -10.84 -26.73
C PHE A 169 7.19 -9.54 -25.98
N PHE A 170 7.47 -8.39 -26.59
CA PHE A 170 7.12 -7.08 -26.08
C PHE A 170 5.62 -6.96 -25.77
N LEU A 171 4.76 -7.28 -26.74
CA LEU A 171 3.31 -7.21 -26.57
C LEU A 171 2.83 -8.19 -25.49
N PHE A 172 3.37 -9.41 -25.47
CA PHE A 172 3.07 -10.41 -24.45
C PHE A 172 3.36 -9.88 -23.04
N VAL A 173 4.54 -9.29 -22.82
CA VAL A 173 4.93 -8.75 -21.52
C VAL A 173 4.01 -7.59 -21.10
N LEU A 174 3.70 -6.66 -22.01
CA LEU A 174 2.81 -5.54 -21.68
C LEU A 174 1.40 -5.99 -21.32
N VAL A 175 0.82 -6.92 -22.10
CA VAL A 175 -0.52 -7.46 -21.83
C VAL A 175 -0.54 -8.25 -20.53
N ASN A 176 0.49 -9.07 -20.27
CA ASN A 176 0.63 -9.80 -19.02
C ASN A 176 0.68 -8.85 -17.82
N ALA A 177 1.53 -7.82 -17.89
CA ALA A 177 1.71 -6.85 -16.81
C ALA A 177 0.43 -6.01 -16.55
N ALA A 178 -0.27 -5.63 -17.62
CA ALA A 178 -1.56 -4.95 -17.52
C ALA A 178 -2.62 -5.86 -16.88
N ALA A 179 -2.68 -7.15 -17.25
CA ALA A 179 -3.59 -8.11 -16.65
C ALA A 179 -3.26 -8.40 -15.17
N GLN A 180 -1.97 -8.46 -14.82
CA GLN A 180 -1.53 -8.60 -13.43
C GLN A 180 -1.92 -7.37 -12.60
N SER A 181 -1.79 -6.17 -13.16
CA SER A 181 -2.22 -4.92 -12.52
C SER A 181 -3.73 -4.90 -12.28
N ALA A 182 -4.52 -5.37 -13.26
CA ALA A 182 -5.97 -5.51 -13.12
C ALA A 182 -6.36 -6.49 -12.00
N ALA A 183 -5.77 -7.69 -12.00
CA ALA A 183 -6.00 -8.68 -10.95
C ALA A 183 -5.54 -8.16 -9.58
N GLY A 184 -4.39 -7.47 -9.52
CA GLY A 184 -3.87 -6.82 -8.32
C GLY A 184 -4.84 -5.78 -7.75
N SER A 185 -5.49 -4.98 -8.58
CA SER A 185 -6.51 -4.00 -8.17
C SER A 185 -7.70 -4.67 -7.47
N TYR A 186 -8.24 -5.75 -8.05
CA TYR A 186 -9.33 -6.51 -7.43
C TYR A 186 -8.91 -7.19 -6.13
N LEU A 187 -7.70 -7.75 -6.09
CA LEU A 187 -7.15 -8.37 -4.87
C LEU A 187 -6.99 -7.34 -3.76
N GLN A 188 -6.34 -6.22 -4.04
CA GLN A 188 -6.11 -5.14 -3.08
C GLN A 188 -7.42 -4.63 -2.51
N THR A 189 -8.42 -4.38 -3.37
CA THR A 189 -9.75 -3.90 -2.95
C THR A 189 -10.49 -4.91 -2.07
N ALA A 190 -10.40 -6.21 -2.38
CA ALA A 190 -11.03 -7.25 -1.58
C ALA A 190 -10.39 -7.39 -0.20
N VAL A 191 -9.06 -7.43 -0.16
CA VAL A 191 -8.32 -7.69 1.08
C VAL A 191 -8.34 -6.47 2.00
N ILE A 192 -8.25 -5.23 1.48
CA ILE A 192 -8.34 -4.03 2.31
C ILE A 192 -9.73 -3.87 2.95
N ALA A 193 -10.79 -4.21 2.21
CA ALA A 193 -12.16 -4.20 2.73
C ALA A 193 -12.28 -5.15 3.94
N VAL A 194 -11.88 -6.41 3.79
CA VAL A 194 -11.91 -7.40 4.87
C VAL A 194 -11.00 -7.00 6.04
N ALA A 195 -9.77 -6.53 5.74
CA ALA A 195 -8.82 -6.09 6.75
C ALA A 195 -9.38 -4.94 7.61
N SER A 196 -10.07 -4.00 6.98
CA SER A 196 -10.65 -2.83 7.66
C SER A 196 -11.73 -3.21 8.65
N LEU A 197 -12.56 -4.20 8.32
CA LEU A 197 -13.60 -4.72 9.20
C LEU A 197 -13.02 -5.50 10.39
N LEU A 198 -11.86 -6.15 10.21
CA LEU A 198 -11.10 -6.79 11.29
C LEU A 198 -10.35 -5.78 12.16
N GLY A 199 -10.22 -4.53 11.71
CA GLY A 199 -9.70 -3.41 12.46
C GLY A 199 -8.31 -2.93 12.04
N PRO A 200 -7.83 -1.81 12.63
CA PRO A 200 -6.64 -1.09 12.17
C PRO A 200 -5.36 -1.92 12.14
N ALA A 201 -5.17 -2.82 13.11
CA ALA A 201 -3.98 -3.66 13.18
C ALA A 201 -3.87 -4.64 11.99
N THR A 202 -5.00 -5.07 11.43
CA THR A 202 -5.03 -5.95 10.26
C THR A 202 -4.72 -5.18 8.98
N VAL A 203 -5.25 -3.96 8.85
CA VAL A 203 -4.89 -3.01 7.78
C VAL A 203 -3.39 -2.70 7.83
N GLN A 204 -2.84 -2.46 9.02
CA GLN A 204 -1.42 -2.24 9.22
C GLN A 204 -0.59 -3.45 8.76
N ALA A 205 -0.97 -4.68 9.14
CA ALA A 205 -0.27 -5.88 8.72
C ALA A 205 -0.26 -6.05 7.19
N LEU A 206 -1.41 -5.79 6.55
CA LEU A 206 -1.54 -5.76 5.08
C LEU A 206 -0.58 -4.75 4.44
N MET A 207 -0.58 -3.53 4.96
CA MET A 207 0.31 -2.47 4.49
C MET A 207 1.79 -2.83 4.73
N ALA A 208 2.14 -3.42 5.86
CA ALA A 208 3.51 -3.84 6.17
C ALA A 208 4.00 -4.92 5.18
N GLY A 209 3.14 -5.88 4.81
CA GLY A 209 3.47 -6.89 3.80
C GLY A 209 3.90 -6.30 2.46
N GLN A 210 3.24 -5.23 2.01
CA GLN A 210 3.63 -4.49 0.82
C GLN A 210 5.06 -3.93 0.90
N ALA A 211 5.47 -3.40 2.06
CA ALA A 211 6.82 -2.90 2.26
C ALA A 211 7.86 -4.03 2.41
N VAL A 212 7.50 -5.15 3.07
CA VAL A 212 8.37 -6.32 3.22
C VAL A 212 8.80 -6.85 1.84
N ILE A 213 7.85 -7.01 0.91
CA ILE A 213 8.21 -7.51 -0.41
C ILE A 213 9.08 -6.53 -1.21
N ALA A 214 8.86 -5.22 -1.05
CA ALA A 214 9.69 -4.19 -1.67
C ALA A 214 11.13 -4.20 -1.14
N VAL A 215 11.33 -4.38 0.17
CA VAL A 215 12.66 -4.56 0.78
C VAL A 215 13.34 -5.83 0.26
N ALA A 216 12.62 -6.95 0.21
CA ALA A 216 13.19 -8.21 -0.29
C ALA A 216 13.67 -8.09 -1.74
N VAL A 217 12.87 -7.46 -2.59
CA VAL A 217 13.17 -7.26 -4.02
C VAL A 217 14.32 -6.29 -4.23
N SER A 218 14.33 -5.14 -3.55
CA SER A 218 15.45 -4.20 -3.63
C SER A 218 16.74 -4.77 -3.03
N GLY A 219 16.66 -5.63 -2.01
CA GLY A 219 17.80 -6.37 -1.48
C GLY A 219 18.40 -7.33 -2.51
N VAL A 220 17.55 -8.06 -3.23
CA VAL A 220 17.96 -8.88 -4.38
C VAL A 220 18.68 -8.04 -5.43
N GLN A 221 18.13 -6.87 -5.79
CA GLN A 221 18.75 -5.97 -6.78
C GLN A 221 20.15 -5.51 -6.34
N VAL A 222 20.34 -5.21 -5.04
CA VAL A 222 21.67 -4.87 -4.49
C VAL A 222 22.62 -6.05 -4.63
N VAL A 223 22.20 -7.26 -4.27
CA VAL A 223 23.05 -8.46 -4.38
C VAL A 223 23.44 -8.71 -5.84
N SER A 224 22.50 -8.61 -6.78
CA SER A 224 22.78 -8.75 -8.22
C SER A 224 23.74 -7.67 -8.72
N ALA A 225 23.59 -6.42 -8.27
CA ALA A 225 24.49 -5.32 -8.65
C ALA A 225 25.91 -5.47 -8.08
N VAL A 226 26.05 -5.99 -6.85
CA VAL A 226 27.37 -6.28 -6.26
C VAL A 226 28.03 -7.45 -6.98
N ALA A 227 27.28 -8.51 -7.29
CA ALA A 227 27.80 -9.67 -8.02
C ALA A 227 28.29 -9.29 -9.43
N SER A 228 27.56 -8.44 -10.15
CA SER A 228 27.93 -8.00 -11.50
C SER A 228 29.13 -7.05 -11.54
N THR A 229 29.40 -6.34 -10.45
CA THR A 229 30.49 -5.35 -10.36
C THR A 229 31.78 -5.93 -9.78
N TRP A 230 31.71 -6.89 -8.86
CA TRP A 230 32.87 -7.65 -8.38
C TRP A 230 33.42 -8.66 -9.40
N GLY A 231 32.59 -9.08 -10.36
CA GLY A 231 32.94 -10.10 -11.36
C GLY A 231 33.82 -9.66 -12.54
N LYS A 232 34.34 -8.42 -12.57
CA LYS A 232 35.31 -7.99 -13.61
C LYS A 232 36.72 -8.52 -13.30
N SER A 233 36.87 -9.84 -13.35
CA SER A 233 38.13 -10.47 -13.75
C SER A 233 38.05 -10.77 -15.25
N GLU A 234 39.12 -10.48 -15.97
CA GLU A 234 39.28 -10.72 -17.40
C GLU A 234 38.97 -12.19 -17.80
N SER A 235 37.73 -12.47 -18.23
CA SER A 235 37.35 -13.56 -19.15
C SER A 235 35.83 -13.72 -19.12
N SER A 236 35.11 -12.98 -19.97
CA SER A 236 33.79 -13.31 -20.55
C SER A 236 33.23 -12.07 -21.25
N SER A 237 33.86 -11.67 -22.35
CA SER A 237 33.22 -10.84 -23.38
C SER A 237 32.23 -11.71 -24.17
N ALA A 238 31.12 -12.05 -23.52
CA ALA A 238 29.85 -12.52 -24.05
C ALA A 238 28.96 -12.67 -22.82
N SER A 239 28.08 -11.71 -22.55
CA SER A 239 26.96 -11.94 -21.63
C SER A 239 26.08 -12.98 -22.30
N ASP A 240 26.33 -14.25 -22.01
CA ASP A 240 25.52 -15.36 -22.46
C ASP A 240 24.11 -15.15 -21.87
N GLY A 241 23.12 -14.89 -22.73
CA GLY A 241 21.73 -14.62 -22.29
C GLY A 241 21.09 -15.70 -21.42
N THR A 242 21.75 -16.85 -21.39
CA THR A 242 21.45 -17.96 -20.50
C THR A 242 21.48 -17.57 -19.01
N ALA A 243 22.30 -16.58 -18.60
CA ALA A 243 22.41 -16.16 -17.20
C ALA A 243 21.22 -15.31 -16.73
N GLU A 244 20.79 -14.35 -17.55
CA GLU A 244 19.63 -13.49 -17.25
C GLU A 244 18.33 -14.28 -17.36
N GLU A 245 18.21 -15.17 -18.36
CA GLU A 245 17.10 -16.11 -18.48
C GLU A 245 16.96 -17.02 -17.26
N ARG A 246 18.08 -17.57 -16.77
CA ARG A 246 18.10 -18.44 -15.60
C ARG A 246 17.70 -17.68 -14.33
N SER A 247 18.18 -16.44 -14.18
CA SER A 247 17.80 -15.58 -13.05
C SER A 247 16.30 -15.26 -13.09
N ALA A 248 15.78 -14.84 -14.25
CA ALA A 248 14.35 -14.58 -14.44
C ALA A 248 13.49 -15.82 -14.18
N PHE A 249 13.91 -17.00 -14.66
CA PHE A 249 13.24 -18.27 -14.40
C PHE A 249 13.11 -18.55 -12.89
N PHE A 250 14.19 -18.40 -12.13
CA PHE A 250 14.15 -18.60 -10.68
C PHE A 250 13.24 -17.59 -9.99
N PHE A 251 13.30 -16.30 -10.35
CA PHE A 251 12.43 -15.27 -9.78
C PHE A 251 10.96 -15.51 -10.09
N PHE A 252 10.60 -15.80 -11.34
CA PHE A 252 9.22 -16.09 -11.74
C PHE A 252 8.70 -17.36 -11.06
N THR A 253 9.53 -18.40 -10.93
CA THR A 253 9.15 -19.64 -10.26
C THR A 253 8.90 -19.42 -8.77
N LEU A 254 9.84 -18.75 -8.08
CA LEU A 254 9.70 -18.42 -6.66
C LEU A 254 8.45 -17.57 -6.41
N SER A 255 8.18 -16.61 -7.30
CA SER A 255 6.99 -15.76 -7.22
C SER A 255 5.71 -16.54 -7.44
N THR A 256 5.70 -17.48 -8.37
CA THR A 256 4.56 -18.38 -8.60
C THR A 256 4.27 -19.24 -7.35
N LEU A 257 5.32 -19.82 -6.75
CA LEU A 257 5.19 -20.58 -5.49
C LEU A 257 4.67 -19.72 -4.34
N PHE A 258 5.12 -18.46 -4.24
CA PHE A 258 4.63 -17.51 -3.23
C PHE A 258 3.14 -17.20 -3.40
N VAL A 259 2.67 -17.00 -4.64
CA VAL A 259 1.25 -16.78 -4.93
C VAL A 259 0.41 -18.02 -4.58
N LEU A 260 0.91 -19.23 -4.83
CA LEU A 260 0.24 -20.47 -4.42
C LEU A 260 0.14 -20.59 -2.89
N ALA A 261 1.21 -20.28 -2.17
CA ALA A 261 1.17 -20.23 -0.70
C ALA A 261 0.15 -19.19 -0.19
N SER A 262 0.07 -18.04 -0.87
CA SER A 262 -0.93 -17.00 -0.58
C SER A 262 -2.36 -17.47 -0.83
N ALA A 263 -2.59 -18.30 -1.86
CA ALA A 263 -3.90 -18.90 -2.13
C ALA A 263 -4.34 -19.85 -1.01
N VAL A 264 -3.41 -20.68 -0.50
CA VAL A 264 -3.66 -21.58 0.64
C VAL A 264 -3.97 -20.78 1.90
N ALA A 265 -3.19 -19.74 2.20
CA ALA A 265 -3.41 -18.88 3.35
C ALA A 265 -4.77 -18.15 3.27
N HIS A 266 -5.14 -17.64 2.09
CA HIS A 266 -6.44 -17.04 1.85
C HIS A 266 -7.58 -18.05 2.03
N HIS A 267 -7.42 -19.29 1.54
CA HIS A 267 -8.39 -20.36 1.73
C HIS A 267 -8.59 -20.70 3.22
N TRP A 268 -7.51 -20.72 4.00
CA TRP A 268 -7.60 -20.88 5.45
C TRP A 268 -8.34 -19.72 6.13
N LEU A 269 -8.06 -18.47 5.72
CA LEU A 269 -8.70 -17.27 6.29
C LEU A 269 -10.22 -17.31 6.12
N ILE A 270 -10.71 -17.58 4.92
CA ILE A 270 -12.16 -17.59 4.64
C ILE A 270 -12.92 -18.69 5.39
N ASN A 271 -12.23 -19.74 5.82
CA ASN A 271 -12.83 -20.85 6.56
C ASN A 271 -12.91 -20.55 8.08
N THR A 272 -12.22 -19.52 8.57
CA THR A 272 -12.16 -19.14 9.97
C THR A 272 -13.49 -18.52 10.44
N SER A 273 -13.89 -18.79 11.70
CA SER A 273 -15.12 -18.24 12.29
C SER A 273 -15.11 -16.70 12.35
N THR A 274 -13.95 -16.10 12.61
CA THR A 274 -13.76 -14.64 12.60
C THR A 274 -14.04 -14.02 11.24
N TYR A 275 -13.57 -14.65 10.15
CA TYR A 275 -13.89 -14.17 8.79
C TYR A 275 -15.40 -14.23 8.55
N LYS A 276 -16.02 -15.38 8.84
CA LYS A 276 -17.46 -15.58 8.64
C LYS A 276 -18.28 -14.58 9.45
N ALA A 277 -17.89 -14.28 10.69
CA ALA A 277 -18.60 -13.31 11.53
C ALA A 277 -18.56 -11.88 10.98
N VAL A 278 -17.44 -11.49 10.35
CA VAL A 278 -17.18 -10.11 9.91
C VAL A 278 -17.57 -9.87 8.45
N ALA A 279 -17.37 -10.87 7.58
CA ALA A 279 -17.65 -10.79 6.15
C ALA A 279 -19.04 -11.32 5.74
N ALA A 280 -19.78 -12.03 6.62
CA ALA A 280 -21.11 -12.55 6.30
C ALA A 280 -22.09 -11.51 5.71
N PRO A 281 -22.17 -10.26 6.21
CA PRO A 281 -23.06 -9.26 5.60
C PRO A 281 -22.72 -8.96 4.14
N LEU A 282 -21.43 -8.91 3.80
CA LEU A 282 -20.95 -8.67 2.43
C LEU A 282 -21.21 -9.88 1.52
N GLU A 283 -20.99 -11.09 2.03
CA GLU A 283 -21.23 -12.33 1.28
C GLU A 283 -22.74 -12.55 1.01
N GLN A 284 -23.60 -12.22 1.98
CA GLN A 284 -25.04 -12.39 1.87
C GLN A 284 -25.68 -11.35 0.94
N HIS A 285 -25.20 -10.10 0.93
CA HIS A 285 -25.64 -9.06 0.00
C HIS A 285 -25.31 -9.44 -1.45
N SER A 286 -24.09 -9.95 -1.72
CA SER A 286 -23.68 -10.44 -3.04
C SER A 286 -24.52 -11.61 -3.55
N THR A 287 -24.91 -12.53 -2.66
CA THR A 287 -25.68 -13.73 -3.01
C THR A 287 -27.12 -13.39 -3.38
N LYS A 288 -27.76 -12.43 -2.68
CA LYS A 288 -29.11 -11.95 -3.02
C LYS A 288 -29.16 -11.29 -4.40
N VAL A 289 -28.18 -10.46 -4.74
CA VAL A 289 -28.08 -9.81 -6.06
C VAL A 289 -27.89 -10.84 -7.18
N SER A 290 -27.09 -11.90 -6.95
CA SER A 290 -26.87 -12.96 -7.95
C SER A 290 -28.11 -13.84 -8.20
N HIS A 291 -28.92 -14.12 -7.16
CA HIS A 291 -30.13 -14.94 -7.31
C HIS A 291 -31.33 -14.15 -7.87
N SER A 292 -31.43 -12.84 -7.61
CA SER A 292 -32.51 -12.02 -8.20
C SER A 292 -32.40 -11.84 -9.71
N SER A 293 -31.24 -12.16 -10.31
CA SER A 293 -31.02 -12.12 -11.76
C SER A 293 -31.48 -13.38 -12.52
N THR A 294 -32.03 -14.39 -11.84
CA THR A 294 -32.38 -15.69 -12.47
C THR A 294 -33.86 -16.08 -12.40
N ASP A 295 -34.73 -15.29 -11.77
CA ASP A 295 -36.18 -15.55 -11.75
C ASP A 295 -36.91 -14.73 -12.84
N PRO A 296 -37.55 -15.36 -13.86
CA PRO A 296 -38.21 -14.66 -14.96
C PRO A 296 -39.66 -14.24 -14.66
N THR A 297 -40.12 -14.29 -13.41
CA THR A 297 -41.52 -14.00 -13.06
C THR A 297 -41.62 -12.97 -11.95
N SER A 298 -41.53 -11.69 -12.30
CA SER A 298 -42.15 -10.56 -11.59
C SER A 298 -42.02 -9.30 -12.45
N GLU A 299 -43.12 -8.89 -13.08
CA GLU A 299 -43.25 -7.58 -13.72
C GLU A 299 -43.01 -6.46 -12.69
N SER A 300 -41.85 -5.81 -12.80
CA SER A 300 -41.54 -4.54 -12.17
C SER A 300 -40.80 -3.70 -13.22
N LEU A 301 -41.57 -2.92 -13.98
CA LEU A 301 -41.13 -2.03 -15.08
C LEU A 301 -40.35 -0.79 -14.60
N LEU A 302 -39.44 -0.93 -13.63
CA LEU A 302 -38.45 0.09 -13.28
C LEU A 302 -37.04 -0.49 -13.43
N PRO A 303 -36.07 0.26 -13.98
CA PRO A 303 -34.68 -0.19 -14.09
C PRO A 303 -34.03 -0.23 -12.70
N ARG A 304 -34.33 -1.29 -11.92
CA ARG A 304 -33.88 -1.51 -10.54
C ARG A 304 -32.34 -1.55 -10.43
N GLY A 305 -31.66 -2.03 -11.46
CA GLY A 305 -30.19 -2.03 -11.53
C GLY A 305 -29.54 -0.65 -11.66
N LYS A 306 -30.25 0.39 -12.13
CA LYS A 306 -29.73 1.77 -12.13
C LYS A 306 -29.86 2.42 -10.75
N SER A 307 -30.94 2.13 -10.02
CA SER A 307 -31.20 2.72 -8.70
C SER A 307 -30.19 2.24 -7.64
N GLU A 308 -29.85 0.95 -7.62
CA GLU A 308 -28.91 0.40 -6.62
C GLU A 308 -27.45 0.86 -6.88
N ALA A 309 -27.02 0.91 -8.14
CA ALA A 309 -25.70 1.44 -8.49
C ALA A 309 -25.58 2.94 -8.19
N ASP A 310 -26.66 3.72 -8.38
CA ASP A 310 -26.72 5.12 -8.00
C ASP A 310 -26.64 5.32 -6.48
N ASP A 311 -27.26 4.44 -5.69
CA ASP A 311 -27.22 4.49 -4.23
C ASP A 311 -25.81 4.16 -3.68
N ASP A 312 -25.14 3.16 -4.24
CA ASP A 312 -23.77 2.81 -3.87
C ASP A 312 -22.76 3.90 -4.25
N TRP A 313 -22.91 4.49 -5.44
CA TRP A 313 -22.13 5.67 -5.83
C TRP A 313 -22.38 6.85 -4.88
N ARG A 314 -23.64 7.11 -4.50
CA ARG A 314 -23.97 8.17 -3.53
C ARG A 314 -23.32 7.92 -2.19
N GLN A 315 -23.29 6.67 -1.70
CA GLN A 315 -22.62 6.33 -0.45
C GLN A 315 -21.09 6.48 -0.56
N ALA A 316 -20.48 5.99 -1.64
CA ALA A 316 -19.04 6.14 -1.88
C ALA A 316 -18.65 7.64 -1.93
N VAL A 317 -19.42 8.46 -2.65
CA VAL A 317 -19.22 9.93 -2.72
C VAL A 317 -19.45 10.58 -1.36
N ARG A 318 -20.46 10.16 -0.60
CA ARG A 318 -20.73 10.65 0.75
C ARG A 318 -19.52 10.39 1.66
N LEU A 319 -19.00 9.17 1.65
CA LEU A 319 -17.85 8.77 2.46
C LEU A 319 -16.56 9.45 2.00
N ALA A 320 -16.34 9.57 0.70
CA ALA A 320 -15.22 10.33 0.14
C ALA A 320 -15.25 11.79 0.60
N LYS A 321 -16.42 12.44 0.60
CA LYS A 321 -16.59 13.81 1.11
C LYS A 321 -16.38 13.90 2.63
N ALA A 322 -16.92 12.94 3.38
CA ALA A 322 -16.80 12.92 4.83
C ALA A 322 -15.35 12.68 5.30
N ASN A 323 -14.61 11.83 4.58
CA ASN A 323 -13.23 11.47 4.86
C ASN A 323 -12.20 12.24 4.04
N VAL A 324 -12.61 13.27 3.30
CA VAL A 324 -11.76 14.00 2.34
C VAL A 324 -10.41 14.42 2.90
N THR A 325 -10.33 14.73 4.20
CA THR A 325 -9.05 15.04 4.87
C THR A 325 -8.08 13.88 4.87
N TYR A 326 -8.54 12.65 5.17
CA TYR A 326 -7.70 11.44 5.09
C TYR A 326 -7.37 11.09 3.64
N GLU A 327 -8.35 11.20 2.74
CA GLU A 327 -8.19 10.93 1.30
C GLU A 327 -7.12 11.81 0.67
N ILE A 328 -7.18 13.12 0.92
CA ILE A 328 -6.17 14.08 0.47
C ILE A 328 -4.83 13.79 1.15
N ALA A 329 -4.82 13.52 2.46
CA ALA A 329 -3.58 13.26 3.18
C ALA A 329 -2.81 12.05 2.63
N VAL A 330 -3.49 10.92 2.38
CA VAL A 330 -2.86 9.71 1.81
C VAL A 330 -2.48 9.91 0.35
N SER A 331 -3.36 10.52 -0.44
CA SER A 331 -3.07 10.80 -1.85
C SER A 331 -1.84 11.70 -1.98
N TYR A 332 -1.76 12.77 -1.18
CA TYR A 332 -0.67 13.73 -1.21
C TYR A 332 0.69 13.14 -0.79
N VAL A 333 0.70 12.17 0.14
CA VAL A 333 1.92 11.41 0.49
C VAL A 333 2.52 10.80 -0.77
N PHE A 334 1.71 10.10 -1.57
CA PHE A 334 2.17 9.46 -2.80
C PHE A 334 2.41 10.44 -3.96
N VAL A 335 1.69 11.56 -4.02
CA VAL A 335 2.00 12.65 -4.97
C VAL A 335 3.43 13.14 -4.77
N VAL A 336 3.80 13.51 -3.53
CA VAL A 336 5.15 13.97 -3.21
C VAL A 336 6.17 12.84 -3.40
N THR A 337 5.85 11.61 -2.99
CA THR A 337 6.74 10.46 -3.18
C THR A 337 7.08 10.24 -4.63
N LEU A 338 6.10 10.07 -5.52
CA LEU A 338 6.37 9.76 -6.92
C LEU A 338 6.82 10.97 -7.75
N ALA A 339 6.56 12.19 -7.29
CA ALA A 339 7.12 13.39 -7.92
C ALA A 339 8.66 13.43 -7.84
N ILE A 340 9.25 12.82 -6.81
CA ILE A 340 10.70 12.86 -6.55
C ILE A 340 11.36 11.48 -6.71
N PHE A 341 10.74 10.42 -6.19
CA PHE A 341 11.28 9.06 -6.16
C PHE A 341 10.56 8.14 -7.16
N PRO A 342 11.28 7.41 -8.04
CA PRO A 342 12.71 7.54 -8.32
C PRO A 342 13.17 8.68 -9.27
N PRO A 343 12.34 9.42 -10.05
CA PRO A 343 12.87 10.23 -11.17
C PRO A 343 13.97 11.25 -10.86
N ILE A 344 13.97 11.82 -9.65
CA ILE A 344 14.96 12.83 -9.21
C ILE A 344 15.97 12.18 -8.27
N THR A 345 15.53 11.37 -7.33
CA THR A 345 16.46 10.79 -6.34
C THR A 345 17.41 9.76 -6.97
N ALA A 346 16.99 9.05 -8.02
CA ALA A 346 17.85 8.11 -8.74
C ALA A 346 18.82 8.79 -9.73
N SER A 347 18.69 10.10 -9.97
CA SER A 347 19.66 10.86 -10.77
C SER A 347 20.79 11.47 -9.93
N VAL A 348 20.74 11.29 -8.60
CA VAL A 348 21.82 11.65 -7.70
C VAL A 348 22.97 10.66 -7.86
N LEU A 349 24.17 11.16 -8.14
CA LEU A 349 25.38 10.35 -8.22
C LEU A 349 26.16 10.38 -6.90
N PRO A 350 26.90 9.29 -6.59
CA PRO A 350 27.78 9.27 -5.45
C PRO A 350 28.83 10.38 -5.54
N VAL A 351 29.09 11.01 -4.41
CA VAL A 351 30.19 11.96 -4.22
C VAL A 351 31.51 11.21 -4.20
N ASN A 352 31.56 10.03 -3.58
CA ASN A 352 32.77 9.22 -3.56
C ASN A 352 32.99 8.52 -4.92
N PRO A 353 34.07 8.84 -5.66
CA PRO A 353 34.35 8.24 -6.97
C PRO A 353 34.64 6.73 -6.92
N GLU A 354 34.97 6.17 -5.75
CA GLU A 354 35.17 4.72 -5.58
C GLU A 354 33.85 3.94 -5.57
N THR A 355 32.71 4.62 -5.36
CA THR A 355 31.41 3.96 -5.30
C THR A 355 30.84 3.80 -6.71
N HIS A 356 30.61 2.54 -7.12
CA HIS A 356 30.02 2.27 -8.43
C HIS A 356 28.56 2.80 -8.50
N PRO A 357 28.19 3.62 -9.51
CA PRO A 357 26.86 4.23 -9.61
C PRO A 357 25.70 3.23 -9.58
N LEU A 358 25.86 2.04 -10.18
CA LEU A 358 24.84 0.99 -10.14
C LEU A 358 24.54 0.52 -8.71
N ILE A 359 25.59 0.27 -7.91
CA ILE A 359 25.46 -0.18 -6.53
C ILE A 359 24.81 0.93 -5.70
N PHE A 360 25.23 2.18 -5.91
CA PHE A 360 24.63 3.34 -5.25
C PHE A 360 23.13 3.45 -5.52
N THR A 361 22.70 3.32 -6.78
CA THR A 361 21.28 3.35 -7.17
C THR A 361 20.49 2.19 -6.56
N CYS A 362 21.04 0.98 -6.55
CA CYS A 362 20.39 -0.18 -5.92
C CYS A 362 20.25 -0.01 -4.39
N ILE A 363 21.30 0.50 -3.73
CA ILE A 363 21.25 0.82 -2.29
C ILE A 363 20.22 1.92 -2.03
N HIS A 364 20.11 2.93 -2.89
CA HIS A 364 19.08 3.97 -2.81
C HIS A 364 17.66 3.37 -2.77
N PHE A 365 17.33 2.44 -3.67
CA PHE A 365 16.03 1.76 -3.64
C PHE A 365 15.82 0.97 -2.35
N LEU A 366 16.85 0.26 -1.87
CA LEU A 366 16.80 -0.50 -0.63
C LEU A 366 16.59 0.41 0.59
N VAL A 367 17.32 1.51 0.70
CA VAL A 367 17.22 2.46 1.81
C VAL A 367 15.82 3.09 1.88
N PHE A 368 15.25 3.50 0.74
CA PHE A 368 13.88 4.00 0.70
C PHE A 368 12.88 2.94 1.19
N ASN A 369 12.99 1.70 0.70
CA ASN A 369 12.08 0.61 1.07
C ASN A 369 12.23 0.19 2.55
N ILE A 370 13.44 0.20 3.10
CA ILE A 370 13.68 -0.02 4.54
C ILE A 370 13.02 1.09 5.34
N GLY A 371 13.19 2.35 4.93
CA GLY A 371 12.50 3.49 5.52
C GLY A 371 10.99 3.27 5.54
N ASP A 372 10.40 2.98 4.37
CA ASP A 372 8.96 2.70 4.24
C ASP A 372 8.52 1.59 5.20
N LEU A 373 9.22 0.46 5.23
CA LEU A 373 8.93 -0.65 6.13
C LEU A 373 8.97 -0.22 7.61
N LEU A 374 9.99 0.52 8.03
CA LEU A 374 10.10 1.03 9.41
C LEU A 374 8.93 1.96 9.75
N GLY A 375 8.51 2.82 8.82
CA GLY A 375 7.35 3.68 8.98
C GLY A 375 6.05 2.90 9.20
N ARG A 376 5.82 1.86 8.38
CA ARG A 376 4.65 0.98 8.52
C ARG A 376 4.70 0.15 9.80
N TYR A 377 5.89 -0.31 10.19
CA TYR A 377 6.11 -1.08 11.43
C TYR A 377 5.89 -0.23 12.68
N ASN A 378 6.24 1.05 12.65
CA ASN A 378 5.97 1.97 13.76
C ASN A 378 4.48 2.07 14.10
N CYS A 379 3.60 1.89 13.11
CA CYS A 379 2.15 1.86 13.30
C CYS A 379 1.65 0.61 14.06
N SER A 380 2.50 -0.38 14.34
CA SER A 380 2.17 -1.51 15.21
C SER A 380 2.24 -1.13 16.70
N PHE A 381 2.94 -0.06 17.06
CA PHE A 381 3.11 0.37 18.45
C PHE A 381 2.11 1.46 18.84
N PRO A 382 1.32 1.30 19.91
CA PRO A 382 0.31 2.27 20.33
C PRO A 382 0.85 3.69 20.56
N PHE A 383 2.10 3.80 21.03
CA PHE A 383 2.75 5.07 21.34
C PHE A 383 2.91 5.97 20.11
N PHE A 384 3.09 5.39 18.93
CA PHE A 384 3.31 6.15 17.69
C PHE A 384 2.00 6.40 16.93
N LEU A 385 0.82 6.10 17.46
CA LEU A 385 -0.43 6.27 16.72
C LEU A 385 -0.96 7.71 16.78
N ILE A 386 -1.18 8.32 15.61
CA ILE A 386 -1.78 9.65 15.46
C ILE A 386 -3.13 9.54 14.74
N TRP A 387 -4.22 9.58 15.51
CA TRP A 387 -5.58 9.49 14.97
C TRP A 387 -6.16 10.82 14.48
N CYS A 388 -5.47 11.95 14.71
CA CYS A 388 -6.00 13.26 14.37
C CYS A 388 -5.84 13.56 12.87
N ARG A 389 -6.95 13.58 12.12
CA ARG A 389 -6.98 13.89 10.68
C ARG A 389 -6.24 15.17 10.27
N LYS A 390 -6.34 16.24 11.05
CA LYS A 390 -5.64 17.51 10.76
C LYS A 390 -4.12 17.37 10.89
N ARG A 391 -3.64 16.63 11.91
CA ARG A 391 -2.21 16.39 12.10
C ARG A 391 -1.64 15.53 10.99
N LEU A 392 -2.35 14.47 10.58
CA LEU A 392 -1.94 13.64 9.45
C LEU A 392 -1.85 14.47 8.16
N LEU A 393 -2.85 15.31 7.87
CA LEU A 393 -2.80 16.20 6.70
C LEU A 393 -1.60 17.18 6.76
N VAL A 394 -1.37 17.83 7.90
CA VAL A 394 -0.24 18.77 8.06
C VAL A 394 1.10 18.04 7.87
N LEU A 395 1.27 16.84 8.43
CA LEU A 395 2.48 16.05 8.24
C LEU A 395 2.63 15.57 6.79
N SER A 396 1.54 15.20 6.11
CA SER A 396 1.55 14.88 4.68
C SER A 396 1.98 16.09 3.84
N LEU A 397 1.46 17.29 4.14
CA LEU A 397 1.84 18.52 3.46
C LEU A 397 3.29 18.91 3.74
N ALA A 398 3.78 18.70 4.95
CA ALA A 398 5.17 18.95 5.33
C ALA A 398 6.17 18.10 4.54
N ARG A 399 5.75 16.99 3.92
CA ARG A 399 6.61 16.21 3.01
C ARG A 399 7.11 17.03 1.83
N THR A 400 6.44 18.12 1.44
CA THR A 400 6.92 19.04 0.39
C THR A 400 8.32 19.58 0.68
N LEU A 401 8.71 19.67 1.95
CA LEU A 401 10.05 20.12 2.35
C LEU A 401 11.15 19.16 1.87
N PHE A 402 10.84 17.90 1.56
CA PHE A 402 11.81 16.98 0.96
C PHE A 402 12.18 17.37 -0.47
N ILE A 403 11.32 18.06 -1.22
CA ILE A 403 11.61 18.50 -2.60
C ILE A 403 12.86 19.38 -2.63
N PRO A 404 12.91 20.55 -1.95
CA PRO A 404 14.11 21.37 -1.96
C PRO A 404 15.32 20.65 -1.33
N LEU A 405 15.13 19.82 -0.29
CA LEU A 405 16.22 19.05 0.32
C LEU A 405 16.92 18.11 -0.67
N PHE A 406 16.18 17.36 -1.48
CA PHE A 406 16.78 16.50 -2.51
C PHE A 406 17.40 17.31 -3.65
N LEU A 407 16.84 18.46 -4.01
CA LEU A 407 17.42 19.34 -5.03
C LEU A 407 18.73 20.03 -4.59
N MET A 408 18.99 20.09 -3.28
CA MET A 408 20.26 20.56 -2.68
C MET A 408 21.35 19.47 -2.64
N CYS A 409 20.99 18.21 -2.93
CA CYS A 409 21.95 17.10 -3.06
C CYS A 409 22.65 17.13 -4.44
N ASN A 410 23.53 16.16 -4.69
CA ASN A 410 24.30 16.02 -5.93
C ASN A 410 23.46 15.56 -7.14
N VAL A 411 22.42 16.32 -7.47
CA VAL A 411 21.56 16.10 -8.64
C VAL A 411 22.28 16.59 -9.89
N GLN A 412 22.54 15.70 -10.85
CA GLN A 412 23.12 16.11 -12.12
C GLN A 412 22.10 16.94 -12.92
N ARG A 413 22.40 18.23 -13.12
CA ARG A 413 21.65 19.11 -14.01
C ARG A 413 22.51 19.40 -15.24
N PRO A 414 21.97 19.27 -16.47
CA PRO A 414 22.71 19.60 -17.69
C PRO A 414 23.31 21.02 -17.67
N SER A 415 22.65 21.97 -17.00
CA SER A 415 23.09 23.37 -16.90
C SER A 415 24.05 23.68 -15.74
N MET A 416 24.20 22.79 -14.74
CA MET A 416 25.00 23.03 -13.54
C MET A 416 26.05 21.94 -13.30
N MET A 417 26.67 21.47 -14.39
CA MET A 417 27.68 20.40 -14.41
C MET A 417 28.94 20.68 -13.55
N HIS A 418 29.08 21.89 -12.97
CA HIS A 418 30.23 22.33 -12.16
C HIS A 418 29.86 22.99 -10.81
N SER A 419 28.62 22.86 -10.32
CA SER A 419 28.24 23.41 -9.00
C SER A 419 28.47 22.40 -7.89
N THR A 420 29.23 22.77 -6.86
CA THR A 420 29.37 21.96 -5.64
C THR A 420 28.00 21.84 -4.96
N PRO A 421 27.49 20.62 -4.70
CA PRO A 421 26.21 20.45 -4.02
C PRO A 421 26.31 20.98 -2.58
N ILE A 422 25.22 21.57 -2.08
CA ILE A 422 25.16 22.08 -0.70
C ILE A 422 25.27 20.91 0.29
N ILE A 423 24.62 19.79 -0.05
CA ILE A 423 24.76 18.53 0.68
C ILE A 423 25.77 17.65 -0.07
N ASN A 424 27.03 17.76 0.33
CA ASN A 424 28.17 17.03 -0.25
C ASN A 424 28.53 15.79 0.59
N SER A 425 27.55 14.90 0.83
CA SER A 425 27.75 13.67 1.58
C SER A 425 26.74 12.60 1.17
N ASP A 426 27.25 11.46 0.69
CA ASP A 426 26.45 10.29 0.32
C ASP A 426 25.65 9.76 1.52
N PHE A 427 26.24 9.79 2.71
CA PHE A 427 25.57 9.40 3.94
C PHE A 427 24.37 10.30 4.24
N MET A 428 24.52 11.62 4.10
CA MET A 428 23.42 12.56 4.35
C MET A 428 22.29 12.37 3.34
N PHE A 429 22.60 12.14 2.06
CA PHE A 429 21.62 11.81 1.04
C PHE A 429 20.83 10.53 1.41
N MET A 430 21.54 9.44 1.77
CA MET A 430 20.90 8.19 2.18
C MET A 430 20.08 8.34 3.46
N PHE A 431 20.52 9.15 4.42
CA PHE A 431 19.76 9.42 5.63
C PHE A 431 18.48 10.21 5.36
N ILE A 432 18.53 11.24 4.52
CA ILE A 432 17.34 12.00 4.08
C ILE A 432 16.38 11.07 3.35
N LEU A 433 16.89 10.19 2.49
CA LEU A 433 16.11 9.17 1.77
C LEU A 433 15.42 8.18 2.72
N LEU A 434 16.13 7.74 3.77
CA LEU A 434 15.56 6.89 4.81
C LEU A 434 14.40 7.58 5.53
N LEU A 435 14.55 8.86 5.89
CA LEU A 435 13.48 9.65 6.51
C LEU A 435 12.30 9.89 5.56
N PHE A 436 12.57 10.06 4.27
CA PHE A 436 11.55 10.21 3.23
C PHE A 436 10.72 8.94 3.06
N GLY A 437 11.38 7.78 3.03
CA GLY A 437 10.73 6.47 3.06
C GLY A 437 9.97 6.24 4.36
N TRP A 438 10.58 6.52 5.51
CA TRP A 438 9.95 6.37 6.83
C TRP A 438 8.66 7.16 6.98
N SER A 439 8.69 8.44 6.61
CA SER A 439 7.48 9.27 6.62
C SER A 439 6.44 8.79 5.59
N ASN A 440 6.84 8.11 4.50
CA ASN A 440 5.91 7.58 3.50
C ASN A 440 5.10 6.44 4.09
N GLY A 441 5.79 5.44 4.63
CA GLY A 441 5.17 4.25 5.20
C GLY A 441 4.34 4.59 6.43
N TYR A 442 4.83 5.48 7.28
CA TYR A 442 4.13 5.90 8.49
C TYR A 442 2.83 6.66 8.17
N LEU A 443 2.89 7.73 7.38
CA LEU A 443 1.70 8.54 7.10
C LEU A 443 0.67 7.79 6.25
N SER A 444 1.11 7.02 5.25
CA SER A 444 0.20 6.21 4.43
C SER A 444 -0.53 5.15 5.27
N SER A 445 0.19 4.41 6.12
CA SER A 445 -0.42 3.40 6.98
C SER A 445 -1.37 4.04 7.99
N MET A 446 -0.98 5.14 8.63
CA MET A 446 -1.85 5.84 9.58
C MET A 446 -3.15 6.33 8.93
N CYS A 447 -3.09 6.89 7.71
CA CYS A 447 -4.29 7.29 6.99
C CYS A 447 -5.17 6.08 6.63
N MET A 448 -4.59 5.01 6.11
CA MET A 448 -5.32 3.79 5.72
C MET A 448 -5.93 3.05 6.92
N MET A 449 -5.31 3.14 8.10
CA MET A 449 -5.83 2.62 9.36
C MET A 449 -6.94 3.50 9.95
N SER A 450 -6.80 4.82 9.86
CA SER A 450 -7.70 5.78 10.50
C SER A 450 -8.98 5.99 9.70
N ALA A 451 -8.90 6.04 8.37
CA ALA A 451 -10.05 6.32 7.51
C ALA A 451 -11.24 5.36 7.72
N PRO A 452 -11.04 4.03 7.82
CA PRO A 452 -12.14 3.09 8.07
C PRO A 452 -12.34 2.73 9.55
N SER A 453 -11.66 3.39 10.51
CA SER A 453 -11.80 3.03 11.93
C SER A 453 -13.01 3.69 12.58
N VAL A 454 -14.06 2.92 12.91
CA VAL A 454 -15.27 3.45 13.59
C VAL A 454 -14.94 4.10 14.94
N GLU A 455 -13.97 3.56 15.68
CA GLU A 455 -13.57 4.07 16.99
C GLU A 455 -12.88 5.44 16.90
N HIS A 456 -12.10 5.67 15.84
CA HIS A 456 -11.23 6.85 15.72
C HIS A 456 -11.73 7.86 14.67
N ASN A 457 -12.68 7.47 13.83
CA ASN A 457 -13.27 8.32 12.79
C ASN A 457 -14.74 8.62 13.08
N PRO A 458 -15.05 9.81 13.65
CA PRO A 458 -16.42 10.18 14.00
C PRO A 458 -17.33 10.43 12.78
N ASN A 459 -16.77 10.46 11.57
CA ASN A 459 -17.52 10.68 10.34
C ASN A 459 -18.25 9.41 9.85
N LEU A 460 -17.93 8.23 10.38
CA LEU A 460 -18.55 6.96 10.00
C LEU A 460 -19.85 6.76 10.78
N GLN A 461 -20.91 6.32 10.11
CA GLN A 461 -22.24 6.16 10.74
C GLN A 461 -22.46 4.75 11.30
N GLY A 462 -21.57 3.81 11.00
CA GLY A 462 -21.62 2.45 11.52
C GLY A 462 -20.62 1.53 10.84
N HIS A 463 -20.71 0.23 11.16
CA HIS A 463 -19.86 -0.81 10.57
C HIS A 463 -20.08 -1.02 9.06
N GLU A 464 -21.24 -0.61 8.53
CA GLU A 464 -21.58 -0.71 7.10
C GLU A 464 -20.82 0.29 6.21
N ASP A 465 -20.21 1.32 6.80
CA ASP A 465 -19.41 2.30 6.07
C ASP A 465 -17.92 1.95 6.02
N VAL A 466 -17.47 0.95 6.80
CA VAL A 466 -16.05 0.67 7.08
C VAL A 466 -15.32 0.16 5.83
N ASP A 467 -15.87 -0.84 5.17
CA ASP A 467 -15.29 -1.45 3.97
C ASP A 467 -15.34 -0.47 2.78
N VAL A 468 -16.42 0.28 2.63
CA VAL A 468 -16.53 1.32 1.60
C VAL A 468 -15.52 2.45 1.86
N ALA A 469 -15.39 2.92 3.09
CA ALA A 469 -14.37 3.92 3.44
C ALA A 469 -12.95 3.41 3.17
N ALA A 470 -12.66 2.12 3.45
CA ALA A 470 -11.36 1.53 3.19
C ALA A 470 -11.05 1.41 1.68
N THR A 471 -12.04 1.03 0.87
CA THR A 471 -11.88 0.93 -0.59
C THR A 471 -11.75 2.31 -1.25
N VAL A 472 -12.49 3.32 -0.77
CA VAL A 472 -12.32 4.73 -1.18
C VAL A 472 -10.93 5.26 -0.80
N ALA A 473 -10.47 5.01 0.43
CA ALA A 473 -9.11 5.34 0.86
C ALA A 473 -8.04 4.72 -0.03
N ASN A 474 -8.22 3.44 -0.38
CA ASN A 474 -7.31 2.74 -1.28
C ASN A 474 -7.35 3.33 -2.71
N PHE A 475 -8.52 3.72 -3.19
CA PHE A 475 -8.66 4.40 -4.48
C PHE A 475 -7.94 5.76 -4.49
N SER A 476 -8.10 6.58 -3.46
CA SER A 476 -7.42 7.88 -3.33
C SER A 476 -5.90 7.75 -3.23
N LEU A 477 -5.43 6.70 -2.54
CA LEU A 477 -4.01 6.34 -2.48
C LEU A 477 -3.44 6.13 -3.90
N VAL A 478 -4.11 5.30 -4.71
CA VAL A 478 -3.67 5.02 -6.09
C VAL A 478 -3.87 6.23 -7.01
N GLY A 479 -4.90 7.03 -6.78
CA GLY A 479 -5.02 8.35 -7.41
C GLY A 479 -3.80 9.23 -7.13
N GLY A 480 -3.28 9.20 -5.91
CA GLY A 480 -2.04 9.85 -5.53
C GLY A 480 -0.81 9.34 -6.29
N LEU A 481 -0.74 8.03 -6.55
CA LEU A 481 0.31 7.44 -7.40
C LEU A 481 0.24 8.00 -8.83
N VAL A 482 -0.95 8.01 -9.44
CA VAL A 482 -1.13 8.52 -10.81
C VAL A 482 -0.76 10.01 -10.90
N LEU A 483 -1.27 10.81 -9.97
CA LEU A 483 -0.99 12.24 -9.91
C LEU A 483 0.50 12.53 -9.63
N GLY A 484 1.13 11.75 -8.75
CA GLY A 484 2.56 11.86 -8.47
C GLY A 484 3.43 11.50 -9.67
N SER A 485 3.09 10.42 -10.39
CA SER A 485 3.76 10.05 -11.64
C SER A 485 3.64 11.16 -12.70
N ALA A 486 2.45 11.75 -12.86
CA ALA A 486 2.26 12.90 -13.75
C ALA A 486 3.07 14.13 -13.29
N ALA A 487 3.06 14.43 -11.99
CA ALA A 487 3.82 15.53 -11.41
C ALA A 487 5.33 15.36 -11.59
N SER A 488 5.84 14.12 -11.59
CA SER A 488 7.27 13.85 -11.77
C SER A 488 7.83 14.42 -13.09
N PHE A 489 7.04 14.43 -14.17
CA PHE A 489 7.42 15.05 -15.44
C PHE A 489 7.52 16.57 -15.31
N ALA A 490 6.59 17.20 -14.58
CA ALA A 490 6.61 18.64 -14.34
C ALA A 490 7.82 19.05 -13.47
N VAL A 491 8.10 18.29 -12.41
CA VAL A 491 9.27 18.56 -11.57
C VAL A 491 10.56 18.34 -12.35
N LYS A 492 10.67 17.24 -13.12
CA LYS A 492 11.83 16.98 -13.99
C LYS A 492 12.04 18.10 -15.01
N SER A 493 10.99 18.56 -15.68
CA SER A 493 11.04 19.69 -16.61
C SER A 493 11.57 20.96 -15.93
N THR A 494 11.06 21.26 -14.74
CA THR A 494 11.45 22.45 -13.97
C THR A 494 12.91 22.38 -13.52
N VAL A 495 13.38 21.19 -13.12
CA VAL A 495 14.74 20.97 -12.60
C VAL A 495 15.78 20.94 -13.71
N CYS A 496 15.47 20.30 -14.83
CA CYS A 496 16.39 20.14 -15.95
C CYS A 496 16.30 21.26 -17.00
N GLN A 497 15.28 22.13 -16.93
CA GLN A 497 14.92 23.08 -18.00
C GLN A 497 14.87 22.44 -19.40
N CYS A 498 14.53 21.16 -19.47
CA CYS A 498 14.46 20.39 -20.70
C CYS A 498 13.03 19.87 -20.92
N ASN A 499 12.73 19.51 -22.16
CA ASN A 499 11.46 18.84 -22.45
C ASN A 499 11.47 17.47 -21.77
N PRO A 500 10.57 17.20 -20.79
CA PRO A 500 10.59 15.97 -20.01
C PRO A 500 10.21 14.73 -20.84
N PHE A 501 9.74 14.91 -22.07
CA PHE A 501 9.33 13.86 -22.99
C PHE A 501 10.37 13.51 -24.06
N THR A 502 11.46 14.28 -24.16
CA THR A 502 12.59 13.98 -25.04
C THR A 502 13.81 13.71 -24.16
N ALA A 503 14.25 12.45 -24.16
CA ALA A 503 15.45 12.03 -23.43
C ALA A 503 16.70 12.75 -23.96
#